data_AF-A0A7V5FTJ6-F1
#
_entry.id   AF-A0A7V5FTJ6-F1
#
_cell.length_a   1.000
_cell.length_b   1.000
_cell.length_c   1.000
_cell.angle_alpha   90.00
_cell.angle_beta   90.00
_cell.angle_gamma   90.00
#
_symmetry.space_group_name_H-M   'P 1'
#
loop_
_entity.id
_entity.type
_entity.pdbx_description
1 polymer ?
#
loop_
_entity_poly.entity_id
_entity_poly.type
_entity_poly.pdbx_seq_one_letter_code
_entity_poly.pdbx_strand_id
1 'polypeptide(L)'
;MVSVPIHTSAPQILHAVAKRVPWAINHHPQVLKQHQRKQSAPSDLTTADQPIYLWGKVQPLTLSHDEKIAYYRRQLSGIMPSLFEKWQPIVGTYANEIRVKKMHTRWGSCNTRAKRIWLSVYLPAFRYR
;
A
#
# COMPACT_ATOMS: atom_id res chain seq x y z
N MET A 1 22.78 4.36 10.64
CA MET A 1 22.75 5.81 10.88
C MET A 1 21.46 6.15 11.60
N VAL A 2 21.49 6.96 12.66
CA VAL A 2 20.29 7.36 13.43
C VAL A 2 20.01 8.83 13.12
N SER A 3 18.79 9.15 12.68
CA SER A 3 18.37 10.54 12.47
C SER A 3 18.06 11.21 13.80
N VAL A 4 18.52 12.45 13.99
CA VAL A 4 18.34 13.23 15.23
C VAL A 4 17.90 14.66 14.89
N PRO A 5 16.99 15.28 15.67
CA PRO A 5 16.63 16.69 15.51
C PRO A 5 17.83 17.63 15.63
N ILE A 6 17.87 18.66 14.78
CA ILE A 6 19.00 19.60 14.65
C ILE A 6 19.34 20.38 15.93
N HIS A 7 18.41 20.49 16.88
CA HIS A 7 18.58 21.24 18.14
C HIS A 7 18.99 20.35 19.33
N THR A 8 19.27 19.07 19.10
CA THR A 8 19.64 18.14 20.19
C THR A 8 21.13 18.23 20.46
N SER A 9 21.52 18.45 21.72
CA SER A 9 22.94 18.51 22.10
C SER A 9 23.61 17.13 22.04
N ALA A 10 24.89 17.09 21.67
CA ALA A 10 25.69 15.85 21.61
C ALA A 10 25.59 14.95 22.87
N PRO A 11 25.66 15.45 24.12
CA PRO A 11 25.53 14.59 25.30
C PRO A 11 24.14 13.95 25.44
N GLN A 12 23.08 14.66 25.05
CA GLN A 12 21.72 14.11 25.04
C GLN A 12 21.56 13.02 23.98
N ILE A 13 22.17 13.19 22.81
CA ILE A 13 22.22 12.17 21.76
C ILE A 13 22.93 10.92 22.28
N LEU A 14 24.10 11.09 22.89
CA LEU A 14 24.91 9.98 23.40
C LEU A 14 24.15 9.18 24.45
N HIS A 15 23.50 9.88 25.40
CA HIS A 15 22.67 9.24 26.43
C HIS A 15 21.47 8.48 25.85
N ALA A 16 20.77 9.08 24.88
CA ALA A 16 19.62 8.46 24.22
C ALA A 16 20.02 7.21 23.42
N VAL A 17 21.17 7.25 22.74
CA VAL A 17 21.74 6.09 22.04
C VAL A 17 22.15 5.03 23.05
N ALA A 18 22.92 5.39 24.09
CA ALA A 18 23.41 4.46 25.11
C ALA A 18 22.27 3.69 25.80
N LYS A 19 21.15 4.36 26.13
CA LYS A 19 19.97 3.69 26.70
C LYS A 19 19.36 2.61 25.79
N ARG A 20 19.52 2.72 24.48
CA ARG A 20 18.95 1.77 23.50
C ARG A 20 19.91 0.67 23.09
N VAL A 21 21.22 0.81 23.36
CA VAL A 21 22.24 -0.19 23.00
C VAL A 21 21.95 -1.57 23.61
N PRO A 22 21.61 -1.72 24.90
CA PRO A 22 21.33 -3.04 25.48
C PRO A 22 20.14 -3.74 24.81
N TRP A 23 19.06 -3.00 24.55
CA TRP A 23 17.89 -3.54 23.83
C TRP A 23 18.28 -3.99 22.43
N ALA A 24 19.06 -3.18 21.71
CA ALA A 24 19.48 -3.49 20.35
C ALA A 24 20.32 -4.78 20.30
N ILE A 25 21.29 -4.95 21.21
CA ILE A 25 22.12 -6.15 21.29
C ILE A 25 21.27 -7.39 21.56
N ASN A 26 20.38 -7.33 22.56
CA ASN A 26 19.55 -8.48 22.96
C ASN A 26 18.59 -8.94 21.85
N HIS A 27 18.08 -8.01 21.05
CA HIS A 27 17.09 -8.31 20.00
C HIS A 27 17.71 -8.43 18.60
N HIS A 28 18.99 -8.08 18.44
CA HIS A 28 19.71 -8.13 17.16
C HIS A 28 19.57 -9.48 16.42
N PRO A 29 19.68 -10.66 17.07
CA PRO A 29 19.54 -11.93 16.38
C PRO A 29 18.15 -12.15 15.76
N GLN A 30 17.09 -11.65 16.41
CA GLN A 30 15.72 -11.77 15.92
C GLN A 30 15.48 -10.85 14.71
N VAL A 31 15.99 -9.62 14.77
CA VAL A 31 15.91 -8.65 13.67
C VAL A 31 16.66 -9.17 12.44
N LEU A 32 17.85 -9.76 12.61
CA LEU A 32 18.59 -10.37 11.52
C LEU A 32 17.86 -11.57 10.91
N LYS A 33 17.29 -12.47 11.74
CA LYS A 33 16.46 -13.58 11.25
C LYS A 33 15.24 -13.09 10.46
N GLN A 34 14.57 -12.04 10.91
CA GLN A 34 13.44 -11.45 10.19
C GLN A 34 13.87 -10.84 8.86
N HIS A 35 15.00 -10.13 8.84
CA HIS A 35 15.55 -9.52 7.63
C HIS A 35 15.98 -10.58 6.61
N GLN A 36 16.71 -11.61 7.06
CA GLN A 36 17.07 -12.77 6.24
C GLN A 36 15.81 -13.46 5.70
N ARG A 37 14.80 -13.75 6.52
CA ARG A 37 13.52 -14.29 6.01
C ARG A 37 12.87 -13.43 4.95
N LYS A 38 12.95 -12.09 5.07
CA LYS A 38 12.36 -11.17 4.09
C LYS A 38 13.19 -11.07 2.80
N GLN A 39 14.50 -11.30 2.87
CA GLN A 39 15.42 -11.29 1.72
C GLN A 39 15.54 -12.67 1.05
N SER A 40 15.41 -13.75 1.81
CA SER A 40 15.43 -15.15 1.37
C SER A 40 14.04 -15.68 1.05
N ALA A 41 12.97 -14.94 1.39
CA ALA A 41 11.67 -15.17 0.79
C ALA A 41 11.87 -15.01 -0.73
N PRO A 42 11.69 -16.08 -1.52
CA PRO A 42 11.81 -15.96 -2.96
C PRO A 42 10.83 -14.89 -3.41
N SER A 43 11.33 -13.92 -4.17
CA SER A 43 10.51 -12.97 -4.92
C SER A 43 9.52 -13.68 -5.85
N ASP A 44 9.71 -14.98 -6.07
CA ASP A 44 8.98 -15.86 -6.97
C ASP A 44 8.36 -17.10 -6.28
N LEU A 45 7.89 -17.02 -5.02
CA LEU A 45 6.94 -18.02 -4.53
C LEU A 45 5.52 -17.68 -5.00
N THR A 46 5.18 -18.21 -6.18
CA THR A 46 3.86 -18.80 -6.48
C THR A 46 2.63 -18.06 -5.95
N THR A 47 2.42 -16.81 -6.39
CA THR A 47 1.08 -16.18 -6.37
C THR A 47 0.19 -16.67 -7.52
N ALA A 48 0.63 -17.69 -8.27
CA ALA A 48 -0.12 -18.29 -9.36
C ALA A 48 -1.37 -19.06 -8.86
N ASP A 49 -1.32 -19.69 -7.68
CA ASP A 49 -2.42 -20.55 -7.20
C ASP A 49 -3.46 -19.87 -6.30
N GLN A 50 -3.30 -18.57 -6.01
CA GLN A 50 -4.30 -17.86 -5.21
C GLN A 50 -5.43 -17.32 -6.09
N PRO A 51 -6.70 -17.70 -5.83
CA PRO A 51 -7.83 -17.29 -6.63
C PRO A 51 -7.92 -15.77 -6.70
N ILE A 52 -8.14 -15.25 -7.90
CA ILE A 52 -8.33 -13.82 -8.10
C ILE A 52 -9.74 -13.46 -7.64
N TYR A 53 -9.83 -12.45 -6.77
CA TYR A 53 -11.10 -11.87 -6.39
C TYR A 53 -11.37 -10.64 -7.23
N LEU A 54 -12.58 -10.57 -7.79
CA LEU A 54 -13.10 -9.40 -8.45
C LEU A 54 -14.45 -9.05 -7.83
N TRP A 55 -14.48 -7.96 -7.08
CA TRP A 55 -15.67 -7.48 -6.37
C TRP A 55 -16.30 -8.56 -5.48
N GLY A 56 -15.47 -9.34 -4.79
CA GLY A 56 -15.89 -10.46 -3.95
C GLY A 56 -16.15 -11.79 -4.68
N LYS A 57 -16.13 -11.83 -6.02
CA LYS A 57 -16.31 -13.06 -6.80
C LYS A 57 -14.97 -13.68 -7.19
N VAL A 58 -14.85 -14.99 -7.00
CA VAL A 58 -13.68 -15.76 -7.48
C VAL A 58 -13.70 -15.78 -9.01
N GLN A 59 -12.56 -15.47 -9.63
CA GLN A 59 -12.35 -15.57 -11.07
C GLN A 59 -11.57 -16.85 -11.39
N PRO A 60 -11.91 -17.57 -12.47
CA PRO A 60 -11.22 -18.79 -12.89
C PRO A 60 -9.91 -18.48 -13.65
N LEU A 61 -9.17 -17.46 -13.19
CA LEU A 61 -7.99 -16.94 -13.86
C LEU A 61 -6.79 -17.07 -12.93
N THR A 62 -5.71 -17.63 -13.47
CA THR A 62 -4.39 -17.66 -12.83
C THR A 62 -3.53 -16.60 -13.52
N LEU A 63 -3.17 -15.55 -12.79
CA LEU A 63 -2.36 -14.44 -13.28
C LEU A 63 -1.15 -14.25 -12.35
N SER A 64 -0.02 -13.80 -12.89
CA SER A 64 1.11 -13.29 -12.11
C SER A 64 0.73 -12.01 -11.36
N HIS A 65 1.61 -11.54 -10.47
CA HIS A 65 1.35 -10.32 -9.69
C HIS A 65 1.08 -9.09 -10.58
N ASP A 66 1.90 -8.88 -11.60
CA ASP A 66 1.78 -7.72 -12.48
C ASP A 66 0.57 -7.82 -13.42
N GLU A 67 0.24 -9.02 -13.89
CA GLU A 67 -0.98 -9.28 -14.65
C GLU A 67 -2.24 -9.04 -13.80
N LYS A 68 -2.24 -9.43 -12.50
CA LYS A 68 -3.34 -9.11 -11.57
C LYS A 68 -3.54 -7.61 -11.44
N ILE A 69 -2.45 -6.84 -11.29
CA ILE A 69 -2.51 -5.39 -11.20
C ILE A 69 -3.06 -4.79 -12.50
N ALA A 70 -2.59 -5.24 -13.66
CA ALA A 70 -3.08 -4.77 -14.95
C ALA A 70 -4.57 -5.09 -15.14
N TYR A 71 -4.98 -6.30 -14.75
CA TYR A 71 -6.37 -6.74 -14.76
C TYR A 71 -7.23 -5.83 -13.87
N TYR A 72 -6.83 -5.57 -12.63
CA TYR A 72 -7.58 -4.68 -11.73
C TYR A 72 -7.65 -3.24 -12.22
N ARG A 73 -6.57 -2.70 -12.82
CA ARG A 73 -6.61 -1.38 -13.46
C ARG A 73 -7.67 -1.34 -14.56
N ARG A 74 -7.72 -2.35 -15.42
CA ARG A 74 -8.71 -2.42 -16.49
C ARG A 74 -10.13 -2.46 -15.96
N GLN A 75 -10.38 -3.28 -14.93
CA GLN A 75 -11.70 -3.38 -14.27
C GLN A 75 -12.12 -2.05 -13.65
N LEU A 76 -11.20 -1.36 -12.97
CA LEU A 76 -11.45 -0.02 -12.40
C LEU A 76 -11.74 1.01 -13.49
N SER A 77 -10.93 1.07 -14.55
CA SER A 77 -11.13 2.01 -15.66
C SER A 77 -12.50 1.85 -16.32
N GLY A 78 -13.06 0.63 -16.35
CA GLY A 78 -14.40 0.38 -16.89
C GLY A 78 -15.54 0.93 -16.01
N ILE A 79 -15.43 0.83 -14.69
CA ILE A 79 -16.50 1.23 -13.76
C ILE A 79 -16.39 2.67 -13.25
N MET A 80 -15.18 3.22 -13.22
CA MET A 80 -14.93 4.54 -12.62
C MET A 80 -15.75 5.66 -13.31
N PRO A 81 -15.80 5.76 -14.66
CA PRO A 81 -16.50 6.85 -15.31
C PRO A 81 -17.97 6.98 -14.87
N SER A 82 -18.72 5.88 -14.88
CA SER A 82 -20.14 5.89 -14.48
C SER A 82 -20.35 6.22 -13.01
N LEU A 83 -19.43 5.79 -12.13
CA LEU A 83 -19.48 6.16 -10.72
C LEU A 83 -19.26 7.66 -10.52
N PHE A 84 -18.27 8.24 -11.20
CA PHE A 84 -18.01 9.68 -11.07
C PHE A 84 -19.12 10.52 -11.68
N GLU A 85 -19.66 10.11 -12.83
CA GLU A 85 -20.81 10.75 -13.46
C GLU A 85 -22.03 10.77 -12.53
N LYS A 86 -22.29 9.66 -11.81
CA LYS A 86 -23.38 9.60 -10.84
C LYS A 86 -23.12 10.46 -9.59
N TRP A 87 -21.94 10.33 -8.99
CA TRP A 87 -21.71 10.85 -7.64
C TRP A 87 -21.23 12.30 -7.59
N GLN A 88 -20.52 12.79 -8.61
CA GLN A 88 -20.02 14.17 -8.61
C GLN A 88 -21.15 15.22 -8.56
N PRO A 89 -22.27 15.08 -9.32
CA PRO A 89 -23.41 15.98 -9.20
C PRO A 89 -24.08 15.91 -7.83
N ILE A 90 -24.24 14.70 -7.26
CA ILE A 90 -24.87 14.50 -5.95
C ILE A 90 -24.05 15.16 -4.83
N VAL A 91 -22.72 15.04 -4.89
CA VAL A 91 -21.79 15.68 -3.96
C VAL A 91 -21.66 17.19 -4.24
N GLY A 92 -22.05 17.65 -5.43
CA GLY A 92 -21.91 19.04 -5.87
C GLY A 92 -20.45 19.46 -6.12
N THR A 93 -19.53 18.52 -6.30
CA THR A 93 -18.11 18.80 -6.54
C THR A 93 -17.51 17.87 -7.59
N TYR A 94 -16.84 18.47 -8.58
CA TYR A 94 -16.14 17.75 -9.65
C TYR A 94 -14.65 17.66 -9.36
N ALA A 95 -14.08 16.47 -9.60
CA ALA A 95 -12.65 16.24 -9.49
C ALA A 95 -11.96 16.69 -10.79
N ASN A 96 -10.87 17.44 -10.66
CA ASN A 96 -10.02 17.84 -11.78
C ASN A 96 -9.17 16.68 -12.29
N GLU A 97 -8.83 15.72 -11.41
CA GLU A 97 -7.96 14.61 -11.75
C GLU A 97 -8.32 13.37 -10.93
N ILE A 98 -8.40 12.24 -11.63
CA ILE A 98 -8.66 10.94 -11.02
C ILE A 98 -7.60 9.97 -11.51
N ARG A 99 -6.91 9.28 -10.59
CA ARG A 99 -5.86 8.32 -10.93
C ARG A 99 -5.95 7.04 -10.10
N VAL A 100 -5.45 5.95 -10.66
CA VAL A 100 -5.29 4.66 -9.98
C VAL A 100 -3.82 4.45 -9.61
N LYS A 101 -3.54 4.18 -8.32
CA LYS A 101 -2.17 3.98 -7.81
C LYS A 101 -2.04 2.67 -7.02
N LYS A 102 -0.82 2.13 -6.93
CA LYS A 102 -0.50 1.03 -6.02
C LYS A 102 -0.51 1.58 -4.58
N MET A 103 -1.53 1.23 -3.79
CA MET A 103 -1.68 1.65 -2.39
C MET A 103 -2.14 0.46 -1.54
N HIS A 104 -1.31 0.00 -0.61
CA HIS A 104 -1.61 -1.21 0.19
C HIS A 104 -2.37 -0.91 1.49
N THR A 105 -2.19 0.29 2.05
CA THR A 105 -2.69 0.64 3.39
C THR A 105 -3.95 1.50 3.37
N ARG A 106 -4.35 1.99 2.20
CA ARG A 106 -5.50 2.88 2.03
C ARG A 106 -6.26 2.48 0.77
N TRP A 107 -7.59 2.59 0.83
CA TRP A 107 -8.48 2.40 -0.32
C TRP A 107 -8.34 3.51 -1.36
N GLY A 108 -7.92 4.70 -0.92
CA GLY A 108 -7.67 5.85 -1.78
C GLY A 108 -7.26 7.07 -0.95
N SER A 109 -7.17 8.21 -1.63
CA SER A 109 -6.95 9.51 -1.01
C SER A 109 -7.59 10.60 -1.87
N CYS A 110 -8.16 11.63 -1.24
CA CYS A 110 -8.58 12.84 -1.93
C CYS A 110 -7.77 14.05 -1.44
N ASN A 111 -7.49 14.98 -2.35
CA ASN A 111 -7.03 16.32 -2.03
C ASN A 111 -8.12 17.29 -2.45
N THR A 112 -8.80 17.88 -1.48
CA THR A 112 -9.94 18.78 -1.67
C THR A 112 -9.53 20.11 -2.33
N ARG A 113 -8.39 20.67 -1.92
CA ARG A 113 -7.85 21.92 -2.50
C ARG A 113 -7.51 21.77 -3.98
N ALA A 114 -6.83 20.68 -4.33
CA ALA A 114 -6.46 20.37 -5.71
C ALA A 114 -7.56 19.64 -6.51
N LYS A 115 -8.70 19.33 -5.88
CA LYS A 115 -9.81 18.53 -6.44
C LYS A 115 -9.32 17.23 -7.09
N ARG A 116 -8.40 16.51 -6.44
CA ARG A 116 -7.75 15.31 -6.98
C ARG A 116 -8.13 14.07 -6.19
N ILE A 117 -8.46 12.99 -6.89
CA ILE A 117 -8.83 11.71 -6.28
C ILE A 117 -7.86 10.63 -6.75
N TRP A 118 -7.27 9.90 -5.81
CA TRP A 118 -6.51 8.69 -6.09
C TRP A 118 -7.22 7.48 -5.51
N LEU A 119 -7.38 6.44 -6.31
CA LEU A 119 -7.95 5.17 -5.90
C LEU A 119 -6.85 4.10 -5.88
N SER A 120 -6.94 3.16 -4.93
CA SER A 120 -6.07 2.01 -4.89
C SER A 120 -6.40 1.03 -6.00
N VAL A 121 -5.38 0.54 -6.70
CA VAL A 121 -5.53 -0.52 -7.70
C VAL A 121 -6.05 -1.83 -7.11
N TYR A 122 -5.91 -2.03 -5.81
CA TYR A 122 -6.33 -3.26 -5.12
C TYR A 122 -7.81 -3.25 -4.71
N LEU A 123 -8.55 -2.17 -4.99
CA LEU A 123 -9.98 -2.07 -4.68
C LEU A 123 -10.81 -3.27 -5.17
N PRO A 124 -10.62 -3.79 -6.40
CA PRO A 124 -11.42 -4.91 -6.88
C PRO A 124 -11.14 -6.24 -6.15
N ALA A 125 -9.99 -6.34 -5.46
CA ALA A 125 -9.61 -7.56 -4.74
C ALA A 125 -10.31 -7.71 -3.38
N PHE A 126 -10.94 -6.65 -2.85
CA PHE A 126 -11.59 -6.73 -1.55
C PHE A 126 -12.83 -7.64 -1.61
N ARG A 127 -12.92 -8.53 -0.63
CA ARG A 127 -14.12 -9.33 -0.36
C ARG A 127 -15.04 -8.54 0.55
N TYR A 128 -16.30 -8.43 0.17
CA TYR A 128 -17.35 -8.09 1.14
C TYR A 128 -17.46 -9.26 2.13
N ARG A 129 -17.33 -8.96 3.42
CA ARG A 129 -17.48 -9.94 4.50
C ARG A 129 -18.92 -9.92 4.99
#